data_AF-A0A7S6MRZ7-F1
#
_entry.id   AF-A0A7S6MRZ7-F1
#
_cell.length_a   1.000
_cell.length_b   1.000
_cell.length_c   1.000
_cell.angle_alpha   90.00
_cell.angle_beta   90.00
_cell.angle_gamma   90.00
#
_symmetry.space_group_name_H-M   'P 1'
#
loop_
_entity.id
_entity.type
_entity.pdbx_description
1 polymer ?
#
loop_
_entity_poly.entity_id
_entity_poly.type
_entity_poly.pdbx_seq_one_letter_code
_entity_poly.pdbx_strand_id
1 'polypeptide(L)'
;MASNAVKQIQQVLKNKGFDPGEIDGIWGRKTIAAVQQFQQQQGLEVDGIVGPKTSAVLFSDATAAISNNPLLPWFEEAKHLMGTKEVLGDKNNPVIMDWAKDLDIHYAGDDVPWCGLFVAHCVGTTLQQEVLPGNPLGARQWEKFGSATDPRVGAIMVFWRESLASGKGHVGFYVGEDADAYQILGGNQSDEVCLMWLSKDRFRCARWPETAASLNSKVVLKDRNEGLSVNEA
;
A
#
# COMPACT_ATOMS: atom_id res chain seq x y z
N MET A 1 2.81 1.87 -12.14
CA MET A 1 2.82 3.11 -12.95
C MET A 1 3.13 4.34 -12.10
N ALA A 2 3.78 5.37 -12.65
CA ALA A 2 4.09 6.62 -11.95
C ALA A 2 2.84 7.45 -11.62
N SER A 3 2.79 8.05 -10.43
CA SER A 3 1.62 8.81 -9.96
C SER A 3 1.75 10.30 -10.23
N ASN A 4 0.76 10.89 -10.92
CA ASN A 4 0.72 12.34 -11.19
C ASN A 4 0.59 13.16 -9.90
N ALA A 5 -0.12 12.64 -8.90
CA ALA A 5 -0.24 13.29 -7.59
C ALA A 5 1.11 13.34 -6.87
N VAL A 6 1.89 12.25 -6.93
CA VAL A 6 3.26 12.22 -6.38
C VAL A 6 4.15 13.23 -7.12
N LYS A 7 4.11 13.28 -8.46
CA LYS A 7 4.89 14.26 -9.23
C LYS A 7 4.58 15.70 -8.84
N GLN A 8 3.31 16.01 -8.60
CA GLN A 8 2.90 17.35 -8.16
C GLN A 8 3.50 17.68 -6.78
N ILE A 9 3.47 16.75 -5.82
CA ILE A 9 4.09 16.93 -4.50
C ILE A 9 5.60 17.12 -4.64
N GLN A 10 6.28 16.26 -5.39
CA GLN A 10 7.72 16.36 -5.66
C GLN A 10 8.08 17.73 -6.27
N GLN A 11 7.33 18.18 -7.27
CA GLN A 11 7.56 19.49 -7.89
C GLN A 11 7.40 20.65 -6.90
N VAL A 12 6.37 20.61 -6.04
CA VAL A 12 6.12 21.66 -5.05
C VAL A 12 7.17 21.66 -3.95
N LEU A 13 7.58 20.49 -3.45
CA LEU A 13 8.69 20.37 -2.49
C LEU A 13 9.97 20.98 -3.06
N LYS A 14 10.32 20.61 -4.30
CA LYS A 14 11.50 21.14 -5.00
C LYS A 14 11.45 22.66 -5.15
N ASN A 15 10.29 23.21 -5.53
CA ASN A 15 10.09 24.65 -5.64
C ASN A 15 10.21 25.39 -4.30
N LYS A 16 9.88 24.71 -3.19
CA LYS A 16 10.02 25.23 -1.82
C LYS A 16 11.41 24.97 -1.21
N GLY A 17 12.34 24.41 -1.97
CA GLY A 17 13.74 24.21 -1.56
C GLY A 17 14.02 22.90 -0.83
N PHE A 18 13.08 21.96 -0.81
CA PHE A 18 13.27 20.61 -0.28
C PHE A 18 13.56 19.65 -1.43
N ASP A 19 14.59 18.82 -1.35
CA ASP A 19 14.98 17.93 -2.45
C ASP A 19 14.26 16.56 -2.38
N PRO A 20 13.19 16.32 -3.17
CA PRO A 20 12.52 15.02 -3.18
C PRO A 20 13.26 13.97 -4.03
N GLY A 21 14.38 14.33 -4.66
CA GLY A 21 15.01 13.57 -5.73
C GLY A 21 14.44 13.91 -7.12
N GLU A 22 14.31 12.89 -7.97
CA GLU A 22 13.71 13.04 -9.29
C GLU A 22 12.20 13.23 -9.20
N ILE A 23 11.61 13.93 -10.18
CA ILE A 23 10.14 14.12 -10.27
C ILE A 23 9.57 12.95 -11.09
N ASP A 24 9.77 11.75 -10.57
CA ASP A 24 9.48 10.48 -11.21
C ASP A 24 8.05 9.97 -10.92
N GLY A 25 7.39 10.51 -9.89
CA GLY A 25 6.09 10.07 -9.43
C GLY A 25 6.12 8.85 -8.51
N ILE A 26 7.29 8.53 -7.92
CA ILE A 26 7.50 7.43 -6.98
C ILE A 26 7.60 7.99 -5.56
N TRP A 27 6.85 7.41 -4.63
CA TRP A 27 6.88 7.82 -3.21
C TRP A 27 8.07 7.20 -2.47
N GLY A 28 9.28 7.54 -2.89
CA GLY A 28 10.53 6.95 -2.38
C GLY A 28 11.12 7.68 -1.17
N ARG A 29 12.22 7.11 -0.62
CA ARG A 29 12.91 7.61 0.58
C ARG A 29 13.29 9.10 0.51
N LYS A 30 13.73 9.60 -0.65
CA LYS A 30 14.06 11.03 -0.83
C LYS A 30 12.81 11.92 -0.77
N THR A 31 11.71 11.48 -1.37
CA THR A 31 10.43 12.21 -1.29
C THR A 31 9.92 12.24 0.16
N ILE A 32 9.97 11.12 0.88
CA ILE A 32 9.61 11.05 2.31
C ILE A 32 10.48 12.01 3.14
N ALA A 33 11.81 11.98 2.95
CA ALA A 33 12.73 12.87 3.66
C ALA A 33 12.45 14.35 3.37
N ALA A 34 12.14 14.72 2.13
CA ALA A 34 11.77 16.08 1.76
C ALA A 34 10.45 16.51 2.43
N VAL A 35 9.45 15.63 2.51
CA VAL A 35 8.20 15.91 3.25
C VAL A 35 8.49 16.12 4.74
N GLN A 36 9.31 15.26 5.36
CA GLN A 36 9.67 15.38 6.77
C GLN A 36 10.41 16.70 7.07
N GLN A 37 11.36 17.09 6.22
CA GLN A 37 12.05 18.38 6.34
C GLN A 37 11.08 19.56 6.20
N PHE A 38 10.15 19.48 5.24
CA PHE A 38 9.11 20.48 5.08
C PHE A 38 8.22 20.59 6.33
N GLN A 39 7.73 19.45 6.82
CA GLN A 39 6.91 19.39 8.04
C GLN A 39 7.64 19.99 9.23
N GLN A 40 8.91 19.63 9.43
CA GLN A 40 9.75 20.18 10.49
C GLN A 40 9.87 21.71 10.38
N GLN A 41 10.12 22.25 9.19
CA GLN A 41 10.23 23.70 8.98
C GLN A 41 8.90 24.42 9.24
N GLN A 42 7.77 23.79 8.93
CA GLN A 42 6.44 24.36 9.11
C GLN A 42 5.83 24.12 10.51
N GLY A 43 6.57 23.45 11.42
CA GLY A 43 6.07 23.12 12.76
C GLY A 43 4.92 22.11 12.76
N LEU A 44 4.87 21.25 11.75
CA LEU A 44 3.89 20.16 11.62
C LEU A 44 4.42 18.87 12.26
N GLU A 45 3.53 17.90 12.42
CA GLU A 45 3.92 16.52 12.76
C GLU A 45 4.83 15.94 11.66
N VAL A 46 5.96 15.35 12.06
CA VAL A 46 7.01 14.88 11.15
C VAL A 46 6.83 13.38 10.88
N ASP A 47 5.72 13.04 10.22
CA ASP A 47 5.32 11.68 9.87
C ASP A 47 5.72 11.28 8.42
N GLY A 48 6.14 12.25 7.60
CA GLY A 48 6.43 12.04 6.17
C GLY A 48 5.19 11.89 5.30
N ILE A 49 4.00 12.20 5.82
CA ILE A 49 2.70 12.06 5.16
C ILE A 49 2.15 13.44 4.75
N VAL A 50 1.71 13.56 3.51
CA VAL A 50 1.00 14.75 3.02
C VAL A 50 -0.50 14.63 3.33
N GLY A 51 -0.84 14.67 4.63
CA GLY A 51 -2.21 14.71 5.12
C GLY A 51 -2.87 16.09 5.00
N PRO A 52 -4.11 16.29 5.47
CA PRO A 52 -4.85 17.55 5.29
C PRO A 52 -4.10 18.80 5.79
N LYS A 53 -3.44 18.71 6.96
CA LYS A 53 -2.65 19.81 7.53
C LYS A 53 -1.42 20.12 6.67
N THR A 54 -0.64 19.09 6.31
CA THR A 54 0.53 19.24 5.43
C THR A 54 0.13 19.80 4.08
N SER A 55 -0.93 19.28 3.47
CA SER A 55 -1.44 19.73 2.17
C SER A 55 -1.86 21.20 2.18
N ALA A 56 -2.58 21.64 3.22
CA ALA A 56 -3.02 23.03 3.34
C ALA A 56 -1.84 24.03 3.33
N VAL A 57 -0.70 23.66 3.92
CA VAL A 57 0.51 24.51 3.94
C VAL A 57 1.37 24.29 2.69
N LEU A 58 1.48 23.06 2.21
CA LEU A 58 2.30 22.72 1.05
C LEU A 58 1.77 23.38 -0.23
N PHE A 59 0.45 23.50 -0.36
CA PHE A 59 -0.20 24.04 -1.55
C PHE A 59 -0.87 25.40 -1.35
N SER A 60 -0.59 26.10 -0.25
CA SER A 60 -1.17 27.42 0.06
C SER A 60 -0.98 28.46 -1.06
N ASP A 61 0.11 28.36 -1.83
CA ASP A 61 0.46 29.30 -2.90
C ASP A 61 -0.05 28.86 -4.28
N ALA A 62 -0.54 27.63 -4.40
CA ALA A 62 -1.07 27.07 -5.63
C ALA A 62 -2.61 27.09 -5.55
N THR A 63 -3.26 27.86 -6.41
CA THR A 63 -4.70 27.79 -6.69
C THR A 63 -5.07 26.48 -7.42
N ALA A 64 -4.61 25.35 -6.91
CA ALA A 64 -4.86 24.04 -7.46
C ALA A 64 -5.72 23.26 -6.46
N ALA A 65 -6.97 23.02 -6.85
CA ALA A 65 -7.81 22.02 -6.23
C ALA A 65 -7.09 20.68 -6.30
N ILE A 66 -6.41 20.29 -5.23
CA ILE A 66 -5.96 18.91 -5.08
C ILE A 66 -7.21 18.09 -4.87
N SER A 67 -7.32 17.04 -5.68
CA SER A 67 -8.35 16.00 -5.56
C SER A 67 -8.63 15.73 -4.08
N ASN A 68 -9.90 15.79 -3.67
CA ASN A 68 -10.38 15.51 -2.31
C ASN A 68 -10.03 14.08 -1.79
N ASN A 69 -9.30 13.27 -2.57
CA ASN A 69 -8.72 12.02 -2.09
C ASN A 69 -7.27 12.25 -1.65
N PRO A 70 -6.93 12.01 -0.38
CA PRO A 70 -5.56 12.11 0.08
C PRO A 70 -4.70 11.03 -0.59
N LEU A 71 -3.44 11.37 -0.82
CA LEU A 71 -2.42 10.44 -1.28
C LEU A 71 -2.10 9.47 -0.14
N LEU A 72 -2.16 8.16 -0.43
CA LEU A 72 -1.89 7.09 0.53
C LEU A 72 -0.53 6.45 0.14
N PRO A 73 0.58 6.78 0.83
CA PRO A 73 1.92 6.37 0.42
C PRO A 73 2.06 4.89 0.07
N TRP A 74 1.59 4.01 0.96
CA TRP A 74 1.67 2.56 0.80
C TRP A 74 0.84 2.05 -0.39
N PHE A 75 -0.29 2.70 -0.67
CA PHE A 75 -1.15 2.30 -1.78
C PHE A 75 -0.66 2.84 -3.12
N GLU A 76 0.02 3.99 -3.13
CA GLU A 76 0.72 4.46 -4.34
C GLU A 76 1.90 3.54 -4.69
N GLU A 77 2.63 3.04 -3.69
CA GLU A 77 3.67 2.03 -3.91
C GLU A 77 3.08 0.72 -4.45
N ALA A 78 1.96 0.25 -3.90
CA ALA A 78 1.26 -0.91 -4.43
C ALA A 78 0.89 -0.75 -5.92
N LYS A 79 0.37 0.42 -6.33
CA LYS A 79 0.05 0.74 -7.74
C LYS A 79 1.30 0.87 -8.61
N HIS A 80 2.41 1.33 -8.03
CA HIS A 80 3.68 1.41 -8.74
C HIS A 80 4.15 0.01 -9.15
N LEU A 81 4.04 -0.96 -8.23
CA LEU A 81 4.48 -2.35 -8.39
C LEU A 81 3.53 -3.25 -9.18
N MET A 82 2.36 -2.76 -9.62
CA MET A 82 1.45 -3.54 -10.48
C MET A 82 2.17 -4.09 -11.71
N GLY A 83 1.96 -5.38 -11.99
CA GLY A 83 2.62 -6.12 -13.05
C GLY A 83 3.91 -6.83 -12.66
N THR A 84 4.38 -6.68 -11.41
CA THR A 84 5.53 -7.45 -10.90
C THR A 84 5.13 -8.92 -10.79
N LYS A 85 5.87 -9.82 -11.45
CA LYS A 85 5.63 -11.27 -11.50
C LYS A 85 6.78 -12.03 -10.87
N GLU A 86 6.52 -13.17 -10.26
CA GLU A 86 7.61 -14.08 -9.88
C GLU A 86 8.32 -14.68 -11.12
N VAL A 87 9.47 -15.31 -10.92
CA VAL A 87 10.14 -16.05 -11.98
C VAL A 87 9.91 -17.55 -11.77
N LEU A 88 9.30 -18.22 -12.76
CA LEU A 88 9.05 -19.66 -12.67
C LEU A 88 10.36 -20.48 -12.65
N GLY A 89 10.46 -21.46 -11.74
CA GLY A 89 11.57 -22.43 -11.65
C GLY A 89 12.57 -22.14 -10.52
N ASP A 90 13.82 -22.60 -10.63
CA ASP A 90 14.85 -22.46 -9.58
C ASP A 90 15.43 -21.02 -9.46
N LYS A 91 14.73 -20.01 -9.97
CA LYS A 91 15.19 -18.61 -10.03
C LYS A 91 14.17 -17.73 -9.33
N ASN A 92 14.64 -16.85 -8.45
CA ASN A 92 13.79 -15.86 -7.79
C ASN A 92 13.75 -14.54 -8.57
N ASN A 93 12.62 -13.83 -8.52
CA ASN A 93 12.57 -12.44 -8.95
C ASN A 93 13.41 -11.54 -8.01
N PRO A 94 14.45 -10.84 -8.50
CA PRO A 94 15.32 -10.01 -7.66
C PRO A 94 14.57 -8.87 -6.96
N VAL A 95 13.51 -8.31 -7.56
CA VAL A 95 12.68 -7.26 -6.95
C VAL A 95 11.95 -7.80 -5.72
N ILE A 96 11.37 -8.99 -5.81
CA ILE A 96 10.66 -9.62 -4.68
C ILE A 96 11.65 -9.97 -3.57
N MET A 97 12.84 -10.48 -3.92
CA MET A 97 13.88 -10.77 -2.94
C MET A 97 14.41 -9.50 -2.26
N ASP A 98 14.54 -8.39 -3.00
CA ASP A 98 14.97 -7.11 -2.46
C ASP A 98 13.95 -6.54 -1.45
N TRP A 99 12.65 -6.79 -1.62
CA TRP A 99 11.64 -6.41 -0.61
C TRP A 99 11.89 -7.05 0.75
N ALA A 100 12.22 -8.35 0.77
CA ALA A 100 12.51 -9.06 2.01
C ALA A 100 13.80 -8.54 2.64
N LYS A 101 14.83 -8.34 1.81
CA LYS A 101 16.12 -7.80 2.24
C LYS A 101 16.03 -6.39 2.81
N ASP A 102 15.27 -5.50 2.18
CA ASP A 102 15.08 -4.11 2.62
C ASP A 102 14.39 -4.00 3.97
N LEU A 103 13.62 -5.02 4.35
CA LEU A 103 12.92 -5.13 5.63
C LEU A 103 13.59 -6.07 6.63
N ASP A 104 14.77 -6.62 6.29
CA ASP A 104 15.47 -7.63 7.11
C ASP A 104 14.61 -8.86 7.44
N ILE A 105 13.78 -9.28 6.49
CA ILE A 105 12.92 -10.46 6.59
C ILE A 105 13.66 -11.65 5.97
N HIS A 106 13.79 -12.74 6.74
CA HIS A 106 14.28 -14.00 6.19
C HIS A 106 13.23 -14.59 5.22
N TYR A 107 13.60 -14.78 3.96
CA TYR A 107 12.72 -15.25 2.90
C TYR A 107 13.45 -16.26 2.00
N ALA A 108 12.88 -17.47 1.87
CA ALA A 108 13.55 -18.61 1.27
C ALA A 108 13.55 -18.60 -0.27
N GLY A 109 12.54 -17.96 -0.88
CA GLY A 109 12.34 -17.90 -2.33
C GLY A 109 10.92 -17.43 -2.67
N ASP A 110 10.69 -17.01 -3.92
CA ASP A 110 9.38 -16.55 -4.40
C ASP A 110 8.34 -17.68 -4.57
N ASP A 111 8.75 -18.94 -4.38
CA ASP A 111 7.89 -20.12 -4.23
C ASP A 111 7.10 -20.14 -2.90
N VAL A 112 7.47 -19.29 -1.94
CA VAL A 112 6.73 -19.07 -0.69
C VAL A 112 5.68 -17.98 -0.90
N PRO A 113 4.41 -18.16 -0.51
CA PRO A 113 3.37 -17.14 -0.67
C PRO A 113 3.81 -15.72 -0.24
N TRP A 114 3.86 -14.79 -1.19
CA TRP A 114 4.41 -13.45 -0.99
C TRP A 114 3.38 -12.32 -0.92
N CYS A 115 2.09 -12.64 -0.78
CA CYS A 115 1.06 -11.62 -0.56
C CYS A 115 1.34 -10.79 0.72
N GLY A 116 1.79 -11.43 1.79
CA GLY A 116 2.22 -10.75 3.02
C GLY A 116 3.48 -9.92 2.84
N LEU A 117 4.49 -10.43 2.11
CA LEU A 117 5.72 -9.71 1.80
C LEU A 117 5.45 -8.44 0.99
N PHE A 118 4.57 -8.53 -0.01
CA PHE A 118 4.16 -7.39 -0.81
C PHE A 118 3.52 -6.27 0.04
N VAL A 119 2.60 -6.62 0.93
CA VAL A 119 1.98 -5.64 1.84
C VAL A 119 3.02 -5.07 2.81
N ALA A 120 3.94 -5.91 3.32
CA ALA A 120 5.03 -5.50 4.19
C ALA A 120 5.93 -4.46 3.51
N HIS A 121 6.33 -4.71 2.27
CA HIS A 121 7.13 -3.79 1.46
C HIS A 121 6.43 -2.44 1.30
N CYS A 122 5.18 -2.45 0.84
CA CYS A 122 4.42 -1.24 0.59
C CYS A 122 4.28 -0.39 1.85
N VAL A 123 4.00 -1.00 3.01
CA VAL A 123 3.86 -0.30 4.29
C VAL A 123 5.23 0.13 4.83
N GLY A 124 6.16 -0.80 5.01
CA GLY A 124 7.44 -0.54 5.70
C GLY A 124 8.37 0.42 4.97
N THR A 125 8.33 0.46 3.64
CA THR A 125 9.16 1.39 2.87
C THR A 125 8.59 2.81 2.80
N THR A 126 7.27 2.97 2.96
CA THR A 126 6.57 4.26 2.81
C THR A 126 6.14 4.89 4.12
N LEU A 127 5.94 4.10 5.17
CA LEU A 127 5.58 4.51 6.52
C LEU A 127 6.67 4.04 7.50
N GLN A 128 7.80 4.74 7.52
CA GLN A 128 9.03 4.31 8.23
C GLN A 128 8.89 4.19 9.75
N GLN A 129 7.84 4.78 10.32
CA GLN A 129 7.54 4.73 11.76
C GLN A 129 6.49 3.66 12.12
N GLU A 130 5.89 3.01 11.12
CA GLU A 130 4.84 2.01 11.32
C GLU A 130 5.43 0.67 11.77
N VAL A 131 4.79 0.03 12.74
CA VAL A 131 5.21 -1.28 13.25
C VAL A 131 4.54 -2.39 12.43
N LEU A 132 5.35 -3.18 11.70
CA LEU A 132 4.88 -4.34 10.96
C LEU A 132 4.54 -5.53 11.89
N PRO A 133 3.70 -6.49 11.47
CA PRO A 133 3.48 -7.72 12.22
C PRO A 133 4.78 -8.49 12.46
N GLY A 134 4.91 -9.17 13.61
CA GLY A 134 6.12 -9.94 13.94
C GLY A 134 6.46 -11.07 12.95
N ASN A 135 5.47 -11.56 12.19
CA ASN A 135 5.69 -12.36 10.99
C ASN A 135 4.85 -11.77 9.84
N PRO A 136 5.41 -10.87 9.03
CA PRO A 136 4.65 -10.16 8.01
C PRO A 136 4.35 -11.02 6.76
N LEU A 137 5.03 -12.16 6.58
CA LEU A 137 4.78 -13.09 5.48
C LEU A 137 3.41 -13.78 5.59
N GLY A 138 2.98 -14.07 6.83
CA GLY A 138 1.70 -14.74 7.07
C GLY A 138 0.51 -13.79 6.88
N ALA A 139 -0.30 -14.00 5.84
CA ALA A 139 -1.50 -13.18 5.57
C ALA A 139 -2.42 -13.00 6.80
N ARG A 140 -2.60 -14.05 7.62
CA ARG A 140 -3.42 -13.99 8.84
C ARG A 140 -2.82 -13.14 9.96
N GLN A 141 -1.51 -12.87 9.95
CA GLN A 141 -0.85 -12.04 10.96
C GLN A 141 -1.26 -10.57 10.84
N TRP A 142 -1.64 -10.14 9.64
CA TRP A 142 -2.17 -8.82 9.37
C TRP A 142 -3.53 -8.57 10.04
N GLU A 143 -4.22 -9.59 10.57
CA GLU A 143 -5.43 -9.36 11.38
C GLU A 143 -5.16 -8.58 12.66
N LYS A 144 -3.91 -8.42 13.10
CA LYS A 144 -3.55 -7.65 14.30
C LYS A 144 -2.82 -6.36 13.97
N PHE A 145 -2.63 -6.07 12.68
CA PHE A 145 -1.89 -4.90 12.22
C PHE A 145 -2.71 -3.62 12.45
N GLY A 146 -2.06 -2.60 13.00
CA GLY A 146 -2.60 -1.27 13.22
C GLY A 146 -4.02 -1.24 13.78
N SER A 147 -4.81 -0.26 13.32
CA SER A 147 -6.18 -0.04 13.79
C SER A 147 -7.22 -0.74 12.92
N ALA A 148 -8.32 -1.19 13.54
CA ALA A 148 -9.49 -1.65 12.81
C ALA A 148 -10.11 -0.50 12.01
N THR A 149 -10.62 -0.80 10.82
CA THR A 149 -11.31 0.19 9.97
C THR A 149 -12.40 -0.48 9.14
N ASP A 150 -13.29 0.32 8.56
CA ASP A 150 -14.21 -0.14 7.53
C ASP A 150 -13.47 -0.32 6.19
N PRO A 151 -13.91 -1.22 5.30
CA PRO A 151 -13.36 -1.32 3.94
C PRO A 151 -13.39 0.03 3.23
N ARG A 152 -12.22 0.49 2.79
CA ARG A 152 -12.03 1.77 2.09
C ARG A 152 -10.73 1.73 1.30
N VAL A 153 -10.59 2.57 0.27
CA VAL A 153 -9.39 2.60 -0.59
C VAL A 153 -8.09 2.59 0.21
N GLY A 154 -7.22 1.63 -0.10
CA GLY A 154 -5.92 1.45 0.55
C GLY A 154 -5.96 0.70 1.88
N ALA A 155 -7.13 0.37 2.45
CA ALA A 155 -7.18 -0.46 3.65
C ALA A 155 -6.54 -1.83 3.40
N ILE A 156 -5.80 -2.35 4.38
CA ILE A 156 -5.24 -3.70 4.34
C ILE A 156 -6.39 -4.68 4.60
N MET A 157 -6.75 -5.45 3.59
CA MET A 157 -7.87 -6.39 3.62
C MET A 157 -7.35 -7.80 3.84
N VAL A 158 -7.84 -8.46 4.88
CA VAL A 158 -7.47 -9.85 5.20
C VAL A 158 -8.61 -10.80 4.86
N PHE A 159 -8.27 -11.92 4.25
CA PHE A 159 -9.19 -12.98 3.86
C PHE A 159 -8.74 -14.33 4.40
N TRP A 160 -9.68 -15.25 4.62
CA TRP A 160 -9.35 -16.66 4.84
C TRP A 160 -9.30 -17.42 3.51
N ARG A 161 -8.51 -18.51 3.47
CA ARG A 161 -8.48 -19.50 2.39
C ARG A 161 -8.81 -20.88 2.96
N GLU A 162 -9.34 -21.77 2.12
CA GLU A 162 -9.84 -23.11 2.49
C GLU A 162 -11.03 -23.13 3.46
N SER A 163 -10.87 -22.59 4.68
CA SER A 163 -11.95 -22.43 5.65
C SER A 163 -11.64 -21.31 6.65
N LEU A 164 -12.67 -20.84 7.35
CA LEU A 164 -12.55 -19.81 8.40
C LEU A 164 -11.58 -20.21 9.53
N ALA A 165 -11.50 -21.50 9.83
CA ALA A 165 -10.66 -22.05 10.89
C ALA A 165 -9.22 -22.33 10.42
N SER A 166 -8.95 -22.25 9.12
CA SER A 166 -7.61 -22.51 8.59
C SER A 166 -6.63 -21.40 8.96
N GLY A 167 -5.35 -21.75 9.05
CA GLY A 167 -4.26 -20.77 9.15
C GLY A 167 -3.91 -20.12 7.81
N LYS A 168 -4.52 -20.54 6.69
CA LYS A 168 -4.24 -20.01 5.36
C LYS A 168 -5.12 -18.79 5.07
N GLY A 169 -4.55 -17.79 4.42
CA GLY A 169 -5.25 -16.57 4.11
C GLY A 169 -4.68 -15.85 2.91
N HIS A 170 -5.28 -14.71 2.62
CA HIS A 170 -4.79 -13.75 1.64
C HIS A 170 -4.81 -12.35 2.25
N VAL A 171 -3.91 -11.48 1.79
CA VAL A 171 -3.85 -10.08 2.21
C VAL A 171 -3.52 -9.20 1.01
N GLY A 172 -4.14 -8.04 0.94
CA GLY A 172 -3.90 -7.03 -0.10
C GLY A 172 -4.60 -5.72 0.25
N PHE A 173 -4.67 -4.81 -0.71
CA PHE A 173 -5.27 -3.48 -0.50
C PHE A 173 -6.64 -3.38 -1.17
N TYR A 174 -7.62 -2.82 -0.45
CA TYR A 174 -8.93 -2.50 -1.02
C TYR A 174 -8.77 -1.49 -2.16
N VAL A 175 -9.43 -1.76 -3.30
CA VAL A 175 -9.52 -0.85 -4.44
C VAL A 175 -10.95 -0.39 -4.69
N GLY A 176 -11.92 -1.29 -4.48
CA GLY A 176 -13.34 -1.05 -4.66
C GLY A 176 -14.13 -2.31 -4.34
N GLU A 177 -15.45 -2.27 -4.57
CA GLU A 177 -16.33 -3.39 -4.30
C GLU A 177 -17.60 -3.34 -5.14
N ASP A 178 -18.28 -4.48 -5.22
CA ASP A 178 -19.66 -4.57 -5.69
C ASP A 178 -20.54 -5.16 -4.56
N ALA A 179 -21.69 -5.73 -4.90
CA ALA A 179 -22.61 -6.27 -3.91
C ALA A 179 -22.02 -7.44 -3.11
N ASP A 180 -21.24 -8.33 -3.73
CA ASP A 180 -20.84 -9.62 -3.17
C ASP A 180 -19.31 -9.83 -3.10
N ALA A 181 -18.49 -8.92 -3.62
CA ALA A 181 -17.03 -9.03 -3.61
C ALA A 181 -16.31 -7.69 -3.42
N TYR A 182 -15.05 -7.81 -2.99
CA TYR A 182 -14.07 -6.74 -2.99
C TYR A 182 -13.12 -6.91 -4.17
N GLN A 183 -12.76 -5.82 -4.84
CA GLN A 183 -11.61 -5.78 -5.73
C GLN A 183 -10.36 -5.42 -4.91
N ILE A 184 -9.38 -6.31 -4.94
CA ILE A 184 -8.15 -6.27 -4.15
C ILE A 184 -6.93 -6.13 -5.06
N LEU A 185 -6.07 -5.17 -4.74
CA LEU A 185 -4.72 -5.09 -5.26
C LEU A 185 -3.80 -5.87 -4.33
N GLY A 186 -3.30 -7.02 -4.77
CA GLY A 186 -2.49 -7.92 -3.94
C GLY A 186 -1.32 -8.49 -4.73
N GLY A 187 -0.30 -8.92 -3.99
CA GLY A 187 0.80 -9.73 -4.52
C GLY A 187 0.46 -11.22 -4.50
N ASN A 188 1.24 -12.01 -5.24
CA ASN A 188 1.08 -13.44 -5.46
C ASN A 188 -0.31 -13.85 -5.96
N GLN A 189 -0.97 -12.95 -6.66
CA GLN A 189 -2.29 -13.16 -7.24
C GLN A 189 -2.09 -13.62 -8.68
N SER A 190 -2.20 -14.94 -8.92
CA SER A 190 -1.72 -15.55 -10.18
C SER A 190 -0.26 -15.17 -10.45
N ASP A 191 0.57 -15.34 -9.42
CA ASP A 191 2.03 -15.17 -9.50
C ASP A 191 2.45 -13.74 -9.88
N GLU A 192 1.56 -12.77 -9.60
CA GLU A 192 1.68 -11.37 -10.00
C GLU A 192 1.10 -10.40 -8.94
N VAL A 193 1.63 -9.17 -8.91
CA VAL A 193 0.96 -8.01 -8.31
C VAL A 193 -0.13 -7.52 -9.27
N CYS A 194 -1.38 -7.92 -9.04
CA CYS A 194 -2.49 -7.59 -9.92
C CYS A 194 -3.78 -7.24 -9.16
N LEU A 195 -4.86 -6.96 -9.89
CA LEU A 195 -6.19 -6.79 -9.33
C LEU A 195 -6.95 -8.11 -9.39
N MET A 196 -7.63 -8.48 -8.30
CA MET A 196 -8.53 -9.64 -8.27
C MET A 196 -9.80 -9.35 -7.49
N TRP A 197 -10.88 -10.02 -7.87
CA TRP A 197 -12.15 -9.99 -7.16
C TRP A 197 -12.23 -11.13 -6.14
N LEU A 198 -12.42 -10.80 -4.87
CA LEU A 198 -12.52 -11.76 -3.77
C LEU A 198 -13.88 -11.66 -3.10
N SER A 199 -14.54 -12.81 -2.91
CA SER A 199 -15.85 -12.88 -2.24
C SER A 199 -15.83 -12.26 -0.84
N LYS A 200 -16.90 -11.52 -0.51
CA LYS A 200 -17.15 -10.99 0.83
C LYS A 200 -17.30 -12.09 1.88
N ASP A 201 -17.71 -13.30 1.51
CA ASP A 201 -17.80 -14.44 2.44
C ASP A 201 -16.44 -14.86 3.01
N ARG A 202 -15.36 -14.56 2.27
CA ARG A 202 -13.99 -14.83 2.69
C ARG A 202 -13.38 -13.72 3.54
N PHE A 203 -14.04 -12.58 3.64
CA PHE A 203 -13.52 -11.40 4.32
C PHE A 203 -13.43 -11.61 5.83
N ARG A 204 -12.38 -11.07 6.43
CA ARG A 204 -12.11 -11.23 7.86
C ARG A 204 -12.08 -9.91 8.59
N CYS A 205 -11.23 -9.00 8.13
CA CYS A 205 -11.13 -7.66 8.68
C CYS A 205 -10.40 -6.74 7.72
N ALA A 206 -10.63 -5.43 7.90
CA ALA A 206 -9.87 -4.37 7.27
C ALA A 206 -9.05 -3.65 8.34
N ARG A 207 -7.80 -3.34 8.01
CA ARG A 207 -6.83 -2.67 8.88
C ARG A 207 -6.28 -1.40 8.25
N TRP A 208 -5.89 -0.47 9.11
CA TRP A 208 -5.33 0.82 8.74
C TRP A 208 -4.02 1.07 9.50
N PRO A 209 -2.97 1.60 8.86
CA PRO A 209 -1.73 1.97 9.55
C PRO A 209 -2.00 3.03 10.62
N GLU A 210 -1.40 2.87 11.81
CA GLU A 210 -1.58 3.81 12.93
C GLU A 210 -0.98 5.17 12.64
N THR A 211 0.20 5.20 12.03
CA THR A 211 0.90 6.43 11.64
C THR A 211 0.15 7.21 10.56
N ALA A 212 -0.79 6.57 9.85
CA ALA A 212 -1.62 7.20 8.83
C ALA A 212 -3.06 7.50 9.32
N ALA A 213 -3.31 7.57 10.64
CA ALA A 213 -4.64 7.80 11.20
C ALA A 213 -5.28 9.14 10.77
N SER A 214 -4.47 10.13 10.38
CA SER A 214 -4.94 11.43 9.87
C SER A 214 -5.49 11.37 8.44
N LEU A 215 -5.21 10.28 7.71
CA LEU A 215 -5.68 10.07 6.35
C LEU A 215 -7.06 9.39 6.34
N ASN A 216 -7.87 9.75 5.35
CA ASN A 216 -9.16 9.11 5.14
C ASN A 216 -9.37 8.81 3.65
N SER A 217 -10.11 7.77 3.33
CA SER A 217 -10.43 7.42 1.96
C SER A 217 -11.86 6.93 1.87
N LYS A 218 -12.36 6.81 0.65
CA LYS A 218 -13.75 6.45 0.38
C LYS A 218 -13.90 4.96 0.08
N VAL A 219 -15.12 4.47 0.31
CA VAL A 219 -15.67 3.30 -0.35
C VAL A 219 -15.83 3.60 -1.85
N VAL A 220 -15.54 2.62 -2.71
CA VAL A 220 -15.66 2.76 -4.16
C VAL A 220 -16.47 1.60 -4.71
N LEU A 221 -17.69 1.89 -5.17
CA LEU A 221 -18.50 0.91 -5.89
C LEU A 221 -17.96 0.76 -7.33
N LYS A 222 -17.92 -0.48 -7.81
CA LYS A 222 -17.42 -0.83 -9.14
C LYS A 222 -18.34 -1.86 -9.80
N ASP A 223 -18.47 -1.75 -11.12
CA ASP A 223 -19.09 -2.79 -11.92
C ASP A 223 -18.07 -3.91 -12.19
N ARG A 224 -18.46 -5.14 -11.91
CA ARG A 224 -17.63 -6.33 -12.12
C ARG A 224 -17.96 -6.99 -13.45
N ASN A 225 -16.95 -7.02 -14.35
CA ASN A 225 -17.02 -7.73 -15.63
C ASN A 225 -16.20 -9.05 -15.63
N GLU A 226 -15.54 -9.36 -14.52
CA GLU A 226 -14.63 -10.49 -14.33
C GLU A 226 -15.17 -11.48 -13.29
N GLY A 227 -14.68 -12.72 -13.29
CA GLY A 227 -15.06 -13.72 -12.29
C GLY A 227 -14.40 -13.48 -10.93
N LEU A 228 -14.89 -14.20 -9.91
CA LEU A 228 -14.21 -14.28 -8.61
C LEU A 228 -12.93 -15.10 -8.74
N SER A 229 -11.87 -14.65 -8.08
CA SER A 229 -10.63 -15.41 -7.97
C SER A 229 -10.75 -16.53 -6.94
N VAL A 230 -10.03 -17.61 -7.23
CA VAL A 230 -9.73 -18.72 -6.31
C VAL A 230 -8.22 -19.01 -6.22
N ASN A 231 -7.40 -18.23 -6.93
CA ASN A 231 -5.95 -18.41 -7.01
C ASN A 231 -5.22 -17.15 -6.50
N GLU A 232 -4.99 -17.08 -5.19
CA GLU A 232 -4.34 -15.91 -4.54
C GLU A 232 -3.05 -16.24 -3.77
N ALA A 233 -2.51 -17.45 -3.96
CA ALA A 233 -1.16 -17.85 -3.55
C ALA A 233 -0.87 -19.31 -3.89
#